data_AF-A0A6L4ZQ68-F1
#
_entry.id   AF-A0A6L4ZQ68-F1
#
_cell.length_a   1.000
_cell.length_b   1.000
_cell.length_c   1.000
_cell.angle_alpha   90.00
_cell.angle_beta   90.00
_cell.angle_gamma   90.00
#
_symmetry.space_group_name_H-M   'P 1'
#
loop_
_entity.id
_entity.type
_entity.pdbx_description
1 polymer ?
#
loop_
_entity_poly.entity_id
_entity_poly.type
_entity_poly.pdbx_seq_one_letter_code
_entity_poly.pdbx_strand_id
1 'polypeptide(L)'
;MEKCWAKSLGDCDRGLSLEHFVSKNLFPDGKVTVAGFNWLKGEHKTLPINSVAANVLCVKHNNDLSELDTAIKQFSNIVKNIEAREAVLKSVGAFGLKTNEYTVDGNIIERWLAKSVIGLFCGAANQEPSKVWQDNGQDRYYPPKQVVDAIYGKTKFKSPMGLYLLENLPTEIKINTDIGISILHCEEDEKVKGVVGGVFNLNNVTFLIWLSPLPIKTFNDQHQIFERGNQMWYRSKDICYTANQMLTSVIHLSYSS
;
A
#
# COMPACT_ATOMS: atom_id res chain seq x y z
N MET A 1 19.24 14.74 -11.75
CA MET A 1 18.74 14.88 -10.36
C MET A 1 18.87 13.54 -9.65
N GLU A 2 19.76 13.41 -8.67
CA GLU A 2 20.16 12.06 -8.18
C GLU A 2 19.14 11.39 -7.24
N LYS A 3 18.40 12.18 -6.45
CA LYS A 3 17.46 11.67 -5.42
C LYS A 3 16.01 11.51 -5.89
N CYS A 4 15.73 11.76 -7.17
CA CYS A 4 14.41 11.48 -7.73
C CYS A 4 14.33 9.99 -8.07
N TRP A 5 13.49 9.22 -7.36
CA TRP A 5 13.39 7.77 -7.58
C TRP A 5 12.83 7.43 -8.97
N ALA A 6 12.12 8.35 -9.61
CA ALA A 6 11.60 8.21 -10.97
C ALA A 6 12.58 8.66 -12.08
N LYS A 7 13.83 9.00 -11.76
CA LYS A 7 14.79 9.53 -12.74
C LYS A 7 15.09 8.61 -13.93
N SER A 8 14.84 7.30 -13.78
CA SER A 8 14.98 6.33 -14.87
C SER A 8 14.04 6.60 -16.04
N LEU A 9 13.02 7.44 -15.85
CA LEU A 9 12.12 7.91 -16.91
C LEU A 9 12.70 9.04 -17.77
N GLY A 10 13.80 9.68 -17.33
CA GLY A 10 14.38 10.86 -17.98
C GLY A 10 13.92 12.16 -17.33
N ASP A 11 13.99 13.26 -18.12
CA ASP A 11 13.24 14.53 -18.00
C ASP A 11 12.98 15.17 -16.61
N CYS A 12 13.81 14.86 -15.61
CA CYS A 12 13.74 15.49 -14.29
C CYS A 12 13.84 17.02 -14.37
N ASP A 13 12.90 17.72 -13.74
CA ASP A 13 12.79 19.17 -13.83
C ASP A 13 12.44 19.82 -12.48
N ARG A 14 12.75 21.13 -12.33
CA ARG A 14 12.31 22.03 -11.24
C ARG A 14 12.67 21.59 -9.81
N GLY A 15 13.81 20.93 -9.64
CA GLY A 15 14.30 20.53 -8.31
C GLY A 15 13.46 19.42 -7.66
N LEU A 16 13.83 19.03 -6.44
CA LEU A 16 13.05 18.06 -5.66
C LEU A 16 11.84 18.75 -5.03
N SER A 17 10.70 18.07 -5.04
CA SER A 17 9.47 18.49 -4.37
C SER A 17 9.19 17.62 -3.16
N LEU A 18 8.49 18.19 -2.17
CA LEU A 18 8.00 17.44 -1.03
C LEU A 18 6.89 16.48 -1.49
N GLU A 19 7.19 15.18 -1.48
CA GLU A 19 6.20 14.13 -1.75
C GLU A 19 5.60 13.67 -0.42
N HIS A 20 4.27 13.72 -0.32
CA HIS A 20 3.55 13.09 0.79
C HIS A 20 3.27 11.64 0.40
N PHE A 21 3.88 10.68 1.11
CA PHE A 21 3.80 9.25 0.76
C PHE A 21 2.40 8.67 0.90
N VAL A 22 1.60 9.34 1.72
CA VAL A 22 0.18 9.07 1.87
C VAL A 22 -0.51 10.43 1.82
N SER A 23 -1.48 10.59 0.91
CA SER A 23 -2.20 11.85 0.71
C SER A 23 -2.67 12.42 2.05
N LYS A 24 -2.31 13.67 2.37
CA LYS A 24 -2.74 14.36 3.62
C LYS A 24 -4.24 14.25 3.87
N ASN A 25 -5.02 14.15 2.79
CA ASN A 25 -6.46 14.00 2.84
C ASN A 25 -6.95 12.68 3.44
N LEU A 26 -6.10 11.64 3.47
CA LEU A 26 -6.41 10.36 4.11
C LEU A 26 -6.29 10.43 5.63
N PHE A 27 -5.58 11.45 6.15
CA PHE A 27 -5.33 11.65 7.58
C PHE A 27 -5.82 13.03 8.03
N PRO A 28 -7.14 13.20 8.25
CA PRO A 28 -7.71 14.47 8.69
C PRO A 28 -7.07 14.98 9.99
N ASP A 29 -6.63 14.07 10.86
CA ASP A 29 -5.96 14.39 12.14
C ASP A 29 -4.45 14.68 11.98
N GLY A 30 -3.95 14.66 10.74
CA GLY A 30 -2.57 14.97 10.41
C GLY A 30 -1.55 13.95 10.94
N LYS A 31 -1.98 12.72 11.24
CA LYS A 31 -1.18 11.65 11.83
C LYS A 31 -1.35 10.34 11.08
N VAL A 32 -0.28 9.60 10.88
CA VAL A 32 -0.28 8.25 10.29
C VAL A 32 0.33 7.26 11.27
N THR A 33 -0.32 6.11 11.45
CA THR A 33 0.29 5.01 12.20
C THR A 33 1.12 4.18 11.26
N VAL A 34 2.39 4.06 11.58
CA VAL A 34 3.34 3.19 10.90
C VAL A 34 3.59 1.96 11.77
N ALA A 35 3.74 0.80 11.14
CA ALA A 35 3.96 -0.48 11.79
C ALA A 35 4.92 -1.33 10.95
N GLY A 36 5.50 -2.38 11.51
CA GLY A 36 6.33 -3.33 10.73
C GLY A 36 7.68 -2.77 10.25
N PHE A 37 8.12 -1.64 10.78
CA PHE A 37 9.51 -1.21 10.61
C PHE A 37 10.39 -1.85 11.67
N ASN A 38 11.61 -2.25 11.34
CA ASN A 38 12.50 -2.88 12.33
C ASN A 38 12.82 -1.97 13.53
N TRP A 39 12.86 -0.64 13.33
CA TRP A 39 13.03 0.32 14.44
C TRP A 39 11.81 0.43 15.36
N LEU A 40 10.65 -0.06 14.93
CA LEU A 40 9.45 -0.17 15.74
C LEU A 40 9.40 -1.46 16.56
N LYS A 41 10.24 -2.47 16.28
CA LYS A 41 10.29 -3.74 17.03
C LYS A 41 8.91 -4.40 17.21
N GLY A 42 8.05 -4.30 16.21
CA GLY A 42 6.67 -4.81 16.25
C GLY A 42 5.64 -3.86 16.87
N GLU A 43 6.05 -2.68 17.35
CA GLU A 43 5.15 -1.66 17.88
C GLU A 43 4.54 -0.80 16.76
N HIS A 44 3.39 -0.20 17.06
CA HIS A 44 2.78 0.81 16.21
C HIS A 44 3.25 2.19 16.67
N LYS A 45 3.69 3.06 15.74
CA LYS A 45 3.96 4.46 16.08
C LYS A 45 3.14 5.39 15.22
N THR A 46 2.44 6.29 15.90
CA THR A 46 1.76 7.39 15.25
C THR A 46 2.73 8.54 15.01
N LEU A 47 2.97 8.85 13.73
CA LEU A 47 3.84 9.91 13.27
C LEU A 47 3.02 11.07 12.68
N PRO A 48 3.45 12.34 12.83
CA PRO A 48 2.87 13.44 12.08
C PRO A 48 2.98 13.18 10.58
N ILE A 49 1.94 13.45 9.79
CA ILE A 49 1.93 13.20 8.34
C ILE A 49 3.05 13.95 7.60
N ASN A 50 3.47 15.10 8.14
CA ASN A 50 4.59 15.87 7.62
C ASN A 50 5.96 15.21 7.87
N SER A 51 6.05 14.30 8.84
CA SER A 51 7.25 13.47 9.06
C SER A 51 7.29 12.23 8.14
N VAL A 52 6.19 11.96 7.44
CA VAL A 52 6.05 10.90 6.43
C VAL A 52 5.94 11.54 5.03
N ALA A 53 6.79 12.55 4.82
CA ALA A 53 6.97 13.23 3.56
C ALA A 53 8.47 13.38 3.33
N ALA A 54 8.94 13.20 2.09
CA ALA A 54 10.33 13.51 1.78
C ALA A 54 10.53 14.01 0.35
N ASN A 55 11.67 14.65 0.15
CA ASN A 55 12.10 15.20 -1.12
C ASN A 55 12.71 14.11 -2.00
N VAL A 56 11.87 13.21 -2.51
CA VAL A 56 12.30 11.99 -3.23
C VAL A 56 11.75 11.89 -4.66
N LEU A 57 10.97 12.89 -5.09
CA LEU A 57 10.60 13.14 -6.48
C LEU A 57 10.95 14.55 -6.90
N CYS A 58 11.17 14.74 -8.20
CA CYS A 58 11.20 16.08 -8.78
C CYS A 58 9.78 16.63 -8.94
N VAL A 59 9.64 17.95 -9.07
CA VAL A 59 8.33 18.61 -9.21
C VAL A 59 7.52 18.00 -10.36
N LYS A 60 8.15 17.78 -11.52
CA LYS A 60 7.48 17.21 -12.69
C LYS A 60 6.93 15.80 -12.39
N HIS A 61 7.80 14.89 -11.97
CA HIS A 61 7.44 13.50 -11.70
C HIS A 61 6.39 13.38 -10.58
N ASN A 62 6.48 14.22 -9.55
CA ASN A 62 5.47 14.25 -8.50
C ASN A 62 4.10 14.71 -9.04
N ASN A 63 4.07 15.76 -9.88
CA ASN A 63 2.84 16.27 -10.48
C ASN A 63 2.18 15.23 -11.41
N ASP A 64 2.98 14.49 -12.17
CA ASP A 64 2.51 13.43 -13.07
C ASP A 64 1.79 12.29 -12.30
N LEU A 65 2.01 12.16 -10.98
CA LEU A 65 1.37 11.16 -10.12
C LEU A 65 0.23 11.72 -9.24
N SER A 66 -0.15 12.99 -9.40
CA SER A 66 -1.16 13.64 -8.55
C SER A 66 -2.58 13.07 -8.72
N GLU A 67 -2.87 12.47 -9.88
CA GLU A 67 -4.13 11.75 -10.14
C GLU A 67 -4.34 10.58 -9.16
N LEU A 68 -3.26 9.89 -8.79
CA LEU A 68 -3.30 8.72 -7.92
C LEU A 68 -3.76 9.11 -6.51
N ASP A 69 -3.28 10.24 -6.01
CA ASP A 69 -3.64 10.77 -4.70
C ASP A 69 -5.10 11.25 -4.63
N THR A 70 -5.67 11.65 -5.77
CA THR A 70 -7.09 12.02 -5.86
C THR A 70 -7.98 10.79 -5.82
N ALA A 71 -7.63 9.75 -6.58
CA ALA A 71 -8.40 8.53 -6.66
C ALA A 71 -8.37 7.73 -5.34
N ILE A 72 -7.21 7.65 -4.65
CA ILE A 72 -7.16 6.96 -3.36
C ILE A 72 -8.03 7.66 -2.29
N LYS A 73 -8.17 8.99 -2.37
CA LYS A 73 -9.07 9.75 -1.49
C LYS A 73 -10.52 9.32 -1.71
N GLN A 74 -10.93 9.14 -2.97
CA GLN A 74 -12.27 8.65 -3.30
C GLN A 74 -12.48 7.23 -2.79
N PHE A 75 -11.51 6.33 -3.00
CA PHE A 75 -11.54 4.97 -2.47
C PHE A 75 -11.70 4.96 -0.94
N SER A 76 -10.88 5.73 -0.22
CA SER A 76 -10.95 5.80 1.24
C SER A 76 -12.31 6.31 1.73
N ASN A 77 -12.90 7.30 1.05
CA ASN A 77 -14.25 7.78 1.38
C ASN A 77 -15.32 6.71 1.16
N ILE A 78 -15.21 5.91 0.09
CA ILE A 78 -16.12 4.77 -0.15
C ILE A 78 -16.04 3.79 1.01
N VAL A 79 -14.82 3.39 1.41
CA VAL A 79 -14.65 2.42 2.50
C VAL A 79 -15.19 2.97 3.83
N LYS A 80 -14.90 4.23 4.18
CA LYS A 80 -15.42 4.86 5.41
C LYS A 80 -16.96 4.88 5.44
N ASN A 81 -17.59 5.16 4.30
CA ASN A 81 -19.05 5.14 4.20
C ASN A 81 -19.63 3.73 4.38
N ILE A 82 -18.95 2.71 3.84
CA ILE A 82 -19.31 1.31 4.07
C ILE A 82 -19.17 0.97 5.55
N GLU A 83 -18.03 1.26 6.18
CA GLU A 83 -17.80 0.95 7.60
C GLU A 83 -18.83 1.60 8.53
N ALA A 84 -19.14 2.87 8.32
CA ALA A 84 -20.17 3.58 9.09
C ALA A 84 -21.55 2.89 8.95
N ARG A 85 -21.89 2.44 7.74
CA ARG A 85 -23.12 1.68 7.49
C ARG A 85 -23.08 0.30 8.17
N GLU A 86 -21.98 -0.43 8.05
CA GLU A 86 -21.82 -1.76 8.66
C GLU A 86 -22.01 -1.70 10.18
N ALA A 87 -21.48 -0.66 10.84
CA ALA A 87 -21.67 -0.44 12.27
C ALA A 87 -23.16 -0.32 12.64
N VAL A 88 -23.94 0.43 11.85
CA VAL A 88 -25.39 0.56 12.03
C VAL A 88 -26.08 -0.80 11.79
N LEU A 89 -25.78 -1.48 10.68
CA LEU A 89 -26.44 -2.73 10.30
C LEU A 89 -26.18 -3.88 11.27
N LYS A 90 -25.00 -3.92 11.89
CA LYS A 90 -24.71 -4.88 12.96
C LYS A 90 -25.63 -4.68 14.17
N SER A 91 -26.03 -3.43 14.47
CA SER A 91 -26.92 -3.11 15.59
C SER A 91 -28.41 -3.32 15.32
N VAL A 92 -28.89 -3.02 14.10
CA VAL A 92 -30.33 -3.02 13.78
C VAL A 92 -30.77 -4.23 12.93
N GLY A 93 -29.81 -5.02 12.42
CA GLY A 93 -30.04 -6.11 11.48
C GLY A 93 -30.01 -5.65 10.02
N ALA A 94 -29.63 -6.57 9.11
CA ALA A 94 -29.47 -6.27 7.68
C ALA A 94 -30.56 -6.91 6.79
N PHE A 95 -31.62 -7.47 7.39
CA PHE A 95 -32.62 -8.25 6.66
C PHE A 95 -33.41 -7.39 5.66
N GLY A 96 -33.49 -7.84 4.40
CA GLY A 96 -34.24 -7.16 3.34
C GLY A 96 -33.57 -5.93 2.72
N LEU A 97 -32.34 -5.60 3.09
CA LEU A 97 -31.60 -4.49 2.50
C LEU A 97 -30.95 -4.87 1.18
N LYS A 98 -30.96 -3.93 0.24
CA LYS A 98 -30.22 -4.06 -1.02
C LYS A 98 -28.72 -3.87 -0.76
N THR A 99 -27.90 -4.70 -1.41
CA THR A 99 -26.44 -4.58 -1.46
C THR A 99 -26.05 -3.26 -2.13
N ASN A 100 -25.11 -2.53 -1.50
CA ASN A 100 -24.48 -1.37 -2.14
C ASN A 100 -23.30 -1.84 -3.00
N GLU A 101 -23.24 -1.38 -4.23
CA GLU A 101 -22.16 -1.71 -5.16
C GLU A 101 -21.40 -0.44 -5.55
N TYR A 102 -20.07 -0.53 -5.52
CA TYR A 102 -19.16 0.54 -5.91
C TYR A 102 -18.19 0.00 -6.97
N THR A 103 -17.72 0.86 -7.87
CA THR A 103 -16.67 0.51 -8.84
C THR A 103 -15.50 1.44 -8.70
N VAL A 104 -14.30 0.88 -8.62
CA VAL A 104 -13.04 1.61 -8.49
C VAL A 104 -12.00 1.02 -9.43
N ASP A 105 -11.13 1.86 -10.00
CA ASP A 105 -10.02 1.39 -10.84
C ASP A 105 -8.94 0.74 -9.98
N GLY A 106 -8.84 -0.58 -10.07
CA GLY A 106 -7.83 -1.38 -9.35
C GLY A 106 -6.40 -1.05 -9.79
N ASN A 107 -6.18 -0.63 -11.04
CA ASN A 107 -4.84 -0.21 -11.48
C ASN A 107 -4.40 1.07 -10.76
N ILE A 108 -5.33 1.99 -10.49
CA ILE A 108 -4.99 3.23 -9.77
C ILE A 108 -4.62 2.92 -8.32
N ILE A 109 -5.36 2.03 -7.64
CA ILE A 109 -5.01 1.58 -6.29
C ILE A 109 -3.64 0.90 -6.29
N GLU A 110 -3.39 -0.03 -7.22
CA GLU A 110 -2.11 -0.74 -7.36
C GLU A 110 -0.94 0.23 -7.56
N ARG A 111 -1.07 1.20 -8.48
CA ARG A 111 -0.05 2.23 -8.74
C ARG A 111 0.19 3.12 -7.52
N TRP A 112 -0.88 3.51 -6.81
CA TRP A 112 -0.78 4.35 -5.62
C TRP A 112 -0.06 3.62 -4.48
N LEU A 113 -0.43 2.37 -4.18
CA LEU A 113 0.22 1.57 -3.15
C LEU A 113 1.72 1.39 -3.46
N ALA A 114 2.06 1.10 -4.72
CA ALA A 114 3.45 0.96 -5.15
C ALA A 114 4.24 2.27 -4.98
N LYS A 115 3.65 3.41 -5.38
CA LYS A 115 4.22 4.76 -5.15
C LYS A 115 4.49 4.99 -3.66
N SER A 116 3.52 4.70 -2.79
CA SER A 116 3.63 4.89 -1.35
C SER A 116 4.76 4.07 -0.73
N VAL A 117 4.95 2.80 -1.15
CA VAL A 117 6.08 1.97 -0.69
C VAL A 117 7.42 2.58 -1.09
N ILE A 118 7.60 2.94 -2.37
CA ILE A 118 8.87 3.52 -2.84
C ILE A 118 9.18 4.83 -2.12
N GLY A 119 8.18 5.71 -2.03
CA GLY A 119 8.33 6.99 -1.37
C GLY A 119 8.76 6.81 0.08
N LEU A 120 8.03 5.96 0.81
CA LEU A 120 8.34 5.65 2.20
C LEU A 120 9.75 5.07 2.35
N PHE A 121 10.11 4.08 1.53
CA PHE A 121 11.44 3.48 1.56
C PHE A 121 12.54 4.53 1.31
N CYS A 122 12.37 5.38 0.29
CA CYS A 122 13.33 6.45 -0.02
C CYS A 122 13.46 7.47 1.13
N GLY A 123 12.33 7.82 1.77
CA GLY A 123 12.25 8.82 2.83
C GLY A 123 12.70 8.32 4.20
N ALA A 124 12.41 7.06 4.54
CA ALA A 124 12.63 6.48 5.86
C ALA A 124 13.90 5.59 5.95
N ALA A 125 14.62 5.36 4.85
CA ALA A 125 15.72 4.38 4.77
C ALA A 125 16.89 4.51 5.76
N ASN A 126 17.02 5.59 6.53
CA ASN A 126 17.97 5.60 7.64
C ASN A 126 17.52 4.70 8.81
N GLN A 127 16.27 4.27 8.80
CA GLN A 127 15.62 3.45 9.82
C GLN A 127 15.32 2.04 9.31
N GLU A 128 15.57 1.77 8.01
CA GLU A 128 15.35 0.47 7.38
C GLU A 128 16.56 -0.46 7.54
N PRO A 129 16.35 -1.77 7.67
CA PRO A 129 17.43 -2.75 7.79
C PRO A 129 18.24 -2.90 6.49
N SER A 130 17.61 -2.69 5.33
CA SER A 130 18.29 -2.61 4.05
C SER A 130 18.06 -1.24 3.40
N LYS A 131 19.02 -0.81 2.59
CA LYS A 131 18.95 0.43 1.80
C LYS A 131 18.93 0.15 0.31
N VAL A 132 18.76 -1.12 -0.07
CA VAL A 132 18.76 -1.55 -1.46
C VAL A 132 17.46 -2.25 -1.85
N TRP A 133 17.17 -2.19 -3.14
CA TRP A 133 16.11 -2.98 -3.77
C TRP A 133 16.59 -4.40 -4.02
N GLN A 134 15.77 -5.40 -3.68
CA GLN A 134 16.16 -6.80 -3.83
C GLN A 134 16.50 -7.16 -5.28
N ASP A 135 15.72 -6.65 -6.24
CA ASP A 135 15.78 -7.12 -7.63
C ASP A 135 17.02 -6.69 -8.39
N ASN A 136 17.53 -5.49 -8.10
CA ASN A 136 18.64 -4.88 -8.84
C ASN A 136 19.85 -4.57 -7.95
N GLY A 137 19.75 -4.79 -6.64
CA GLY A 137 20.78 -4.49 -5.65
C GLY A 137 21.15 -3.00 -5.57
N GLN A 138 20.38 -2.12 -6.19
CA GLN A 138 20.68 -0.70 -6.26
C GLN A 138 20.18 0.02 -5.01
N ASP A 139 20.81 1.17 -4.73
CA ASP A 139 20.38 2.08 -3.67
C ASP A 139 18.89 2.46 -3.81
N ARG A 140 18.25 2.78 -2.68
CA ARG A 140 16.84 3.13 -2.56
C ARG A 140 16.31 4.11 -3.60
N TYR A 141 17.10 5.08 -4.06
CA TYR A 141 16.68 6.06 -5.08
C TYR A 141 16.71 5.51 -6.52
N TYR A 142 16.99 4.22 -6.69
CA TYR A 142 17.07 3.52 -7.97
C TYR A 142 16.16 2.27 -7.97
N PRO A 143 14.84 2.44 -7.77
CA PRO A 143 13.89 1.33 -7.89
C PRO A 143 14.00 0.63 -9.24
N PRO A 144 13.67 -0.68 -9.32
CA PRO A 144 13.67 -1.42 -10.57
C PRO A 144 12.85 -0.70 -11.64
N LYS A 145 13.40 -0.53 -12.84
CA LYS A 145 12.77 0.29 -13.89
C LYS A 145 11.35 -0.19 -14.23
N GLN A 146 11.12 -1.50 -14.22
CA GLN A 146 9.79 -2.09 -14.45
C GLN A 146 8.74 -1.63 -13.44
N VAL A 147 9.13 -1.39 -12.18
CA VAL A 147 8.25 -0.85 -11.14
C VAL A 147 7.92 0.60 -11.43
N VAL A 148 8.93 1.41 -11.76
CA VAL A 148 8.74 2.83 -12.11
C VAL A 148 7.85 2.97 -13.33
N ASP A 149 8.12 2.21 -14.40
CA ASP A 149 7.31 2.22 -15.62
C ASP A 149 5.85 1.85 -15.32
N ALA A 150 5.60 0.89 -14.43
CA ALA A 150 4.25 0.48 -14.04
C ALA A 150 3.52 1.57 -13.22
N ILE A 151 4.21 2.22 -12.27
CA ILE A 151 3.63 3.32 -11.47
C ILE A 151 3.23 4.51 -12.35
N TYR A 152 3.99 4.82 -13.39
CA TYR A 152 3.68 5.89 -14.34
C TYR A 152 2.76 5.42 -15.48
N GLY A 153 2.21 4.21 -15.42
CA GLY A 153 1.27 3.70 -16.41
C GLY A 153 1.87 3.41 -17.78
N LYS A 154 3.21 3.39 -17.91
CA LYS A 154 3.90 3.00 -19.16
C LYS A 154 3.81 1.50 -19.41
N THR A 155 3.75 0.72 -18.35
CA THR A 155 3.53 -0.73 -18.36
C THR A 155 2.52 -1.11 -17.28
N LYS A 156 2.20 -2.40 -17.16
CA LYS A 156 1.40 -2.95 -16.07
C LYS A 156 2.26 -3.86 -15.22
N PHE A 157 1.95 -3.94 -13.93
CA PHE A 157 2.48 -5.01 -13.10
C PHE A 157 2.03 -6.37 -13.67
N LYS A 158 2.98 -7.31 -13.72
CA LYS A 158 2.77 -8.69 -14.16
C LYS A 158 3.09 -9.60 -12.98
N SER A 159 2.25 -10.60 -12.76
CA SER A 159 2.48 -11.61 -11.73
C SER A 159 3.92 -12.15 -11.77
N PRO A 160 4.62 -12.26 -10.62
CA PRO A 160 4.07 -12.10 -9.26
C PRO A 160 3.99 -10.65 -8.78
N MET A 161 4.39 -9.65 -9.57
CA MET A 161 4.27 -8.25 -9.17
C MET A 161 2.84 -7.74 -9.27
N GLY A 162 2.49 -6.84 -8.37
CA GLY A 162 1.23 -6.12 -8.35
C GLY A 162 0.46 -6.30 -7.05
N LEU A 163 -0.82 -5.97 -7.13
CA LEU A 163 -1.72 -5.92 -5.98
C LEU A 163 -2.26 -7.29 -5.63
N TYR A 164 -2.27 -7.57 -4.33
CA TYR A 164 -2.90 -8.73 -3.73
C TYR A 164 -3.82 -8.28 -2.59
N LEU A 165 -4.99 -8.90 -2.50
CA LEU A 165 -5.86 -8.79 -1.34
C LEU A 165 -5.50 -9.89 -0.34
N LEU A 166 -5.33 -9.54 0.94
CA LEU A 166 -5.10 -10.48 2.02
C LEU A 166 -6.40 -10.67 2.81
N GLU A 167 -6.91 -11.89 2.86
CA GLU A 167 -8.07 -12.26 3.68
C GLU A 167 -7.62 -12.98 4.97
N ASN A 168 -8.40 -12.80 6.05
CA ASN A 168 -8.22 -13.43 7.36
C ASN A 168 -6.92 -13.09 8.11
N LEU A 169 -6.52 -11.81 8.20
CA LEU A 169 -5.49 -11.47 9.19
C LEU A 169 -5.93 -11.94 10.60
N PRO A 170 -5.05 -12.58 11.39
CA PRO A 170 -5.39 -12.97 12.75
C PRO A 170 -5.92 -11.74 13.50
N THR A 171 -7.09 -11.93 14.12
CA THR A 171 -7.89 -10.95 14.87
C THR A 171 -7.14 -10.22 15.98
N GLU A 172 -5.90 -10.59 16.27
CA GLU A 172 -5.06 -9.98 17.30
C GLU A 172 -4.32 -8.72 16.83
N ILE A 173 -4.22 -8.47 15.52
CA ILE A 173 -3.77 -7.15 15.04
C ILE A 173 -4.97 -6.19 15.05
N LYS A 174 -5.37 -5.75 16.25
CA LYS A 174 -6.14 -4.52 16.39
C LYS A 174 -5.23 -3.35 16.03
N ILE A 175 -5.07 -3.06 14.75
CA ILE A 175 -4.56 -1.76 14.33
C ILE A 175 -5.64 -0.77 14.76
N ASN A 176 -5.39 -0.09 15.88
CA ASN A 176 -6.31 0.87 16.50
C ASN A 176 -6.40 2.19 15.69
N THR A 177 -6.12 2.13 14.39
CA THR A 177 -6.09 3.28 13.47
C THR A 177 -6.41 2.86 12.03
N ASP A 178 -7.23 3.66 11.37
CA ASP A 178 -7.77 3.50 10.02
C ASP A 178 -6.76 3.17 8.91
N ILE A 179 -5.47 3.50 9.04
CA ILE A 179 -4.47 3.31 7.98
C ILE A 179 -3.10 2.95 8.55
N GLY A 180 -2.44 1.93 7.96
CA GLY A 180 -1.06 1.54 8.25
C GLY A 180 -0.30 1.01 7.03
N ILE A 181 1.02 1.11 7.06
CA ILE A 181 1.94 0.63 6.00
C ILE A 181 3.18 -0.01 6.65
N SER A 182 3.62 -1.14 6.09
CA SER A 182 4.83 -1.88 6.46
C SER A 182 5.65 -2.21 5.20
N ILE A 183 6.96 -1.94 5.21
CA ILE A 183 7.87 -2.31 4.11
C ILE A 183 8.28 -3.79 4.25
N LEU A 184 8.20 -4.55 3.17
CA LEU A 184 8.63 -5.95 3.13
C LEU A 184 10.05 -6.08 2.58
N HIS A 185 10.82 -6.91 3.26
CA HIS A 185 12.19 -7.24 2.89
C HIS A 185 12.30 -8.71 2.52
N CYS A 186 13.20 -9.04 1.59
CA CYS A 186 13.64 -10.40 1.34
C CYS A 186 14.63 -10.81 2.42
N GLU A 187 14.36 -11.95 3.06
CA GLU A 187 15.23 -12.59 4.03
C GLU A 187 15.71 -13.93 3.48
N GLU A 188 17.01 -14.17 3.58
CA GLU A 188 17.66 -15.44 3.21
C GLU A 188 18.77 -15.70 4.24
N ASP A 189 18.76 -16.87 4.87
CA ASP A 189 19.69 -17.25 5.94
C ASP A 189 19.80 -16.20 7.07
N GLU A 190 18.65 -15.72 7.56
CA GLU A 190 18.54 -14.67 8.60
C GLU A 190 19.17 -13.32 8.22
N LYS A 191 19.50 -13.11 6.94
CA LYS A 191 20.04 -11.85 6.42
C LYS A 191 19.01 -11.12 5.57
N VAL A 192 18.71 -9.89 5.98
CA VAL A 192 17.94 -8.94 5.20
C VAL A 192 18.75 -8.55 3.96
N LYS A 193 18.22 -8.82 2.75
CA LYS A 193 18.89 -8.47 1.50
C LYS A 193 18.40 -7.15 0.93
N GLY A 194 17.13 -7.06 0.59
CA GLY A 194 16.56 -5.86 -0.03
C GLY A 194 15.05 -5.81 0.04
N VAL A 195 14.50 -4.65 -0.31
CA VAL A 195 13.05 -4.42 -0.33
C VAL A 195 12.41 -5.13 -1.52
N VAL A 196 11.25 -5.74 -1.27
CA VAL A 196 10.45 -6.50 -2.25
C VAL A 196 9.01 -6.01 -2.39
N GLY A 197 8.52 -5.18 -1.47
CA GLY A 197 7.14 -4.69 -1.51
C GLY A 197 6.70 -4.04 -0.21
N GLY A 198 5.39 -4.03 0.04
CA GLY A 198 4.83 -3.55 1.29
C GLY A 198 3.42 -4.07 1.56
N VAL A 199 3.03 -4.08 2.84
CA VAL A 199 1.68 -4.40 3.30
C VAL A 199 1.01 -3.11 3.75
N PHE A 200 -0.26 -2.95 3.38
CA PHE A 200 -1.08 -1.81 3.73
C PHE A 200 -2.32 -2.29 4.43
N ASN A 201 -2.67 -1.62 5.51
CA ASN A 201 -4.02 -1.68 6.05
C ASN A 201 -4.70 -0.34 5.71
N LEU A 202 -5.83 -0.40 5.02
CA LEU A 202 -6.66 0.74 4.70
C LEU A 202 -8.09 0.40 5.11
N ASN A 203 -8.55 0.97 6.22
CA ASN A 203 -9.91 0.84 6.74
C ASN A 203 -10.35 -0.64 6.79
N ASN A 204 -9.61 -1.45 7.57
CA ASN A 204 -9.79 -2.89 7.73
C ASN A 204 -9.59 -3.77 6.49
N VAL A 205 -9.26 -3.19 5.33
CA VAL A 205 -8.84 -3.95 4.15
C VAL A 205 -7.32 -4.03 4.13
N THR A 206 -6.79 -5.25 4.02
CA THR A 206 -5.35 -5.46 3.96
C THR A 206 -4.91 -5.78 2.54
N PHE A 207 -4.01 -4.96 2.02
CA PHE A 207 -3.40 -5.12 0.71
C PHE A 207 -1.94 -5.49 0.86
N LEU A 208 -1.48 -6.40 -0.01
CA LEU A 208 -0.06 -6.58 -0.29
C LEU A 208 0.21 -5.97 -1.67
N ILE A 209 1.22 -5.11 -1.77
CA ILE A 209 1.78 -4.70 -3.05
C ILE A 209 3.17 -5.34 -3.20
N TRP A 210 3.30 -6.24 -4.16
CA TRP A 210 4.53 -6.96 -4.44
C TRP A 210 5.25 -6.31 -5.61
N LEU A 211 6.51 -5.90 -5.41
CA LEU A 211 7.29 -5.14 -6.38
C LEU A 211 8.45 -5.95 -6.98
N SER A 212 8.63 -7.21 -6.56
CA SER A 212 9.70 -8.10 -7.00
C SER A 212 9.23 -9.12 -8.04
N PRO A 213 10.03 -9.50 -9.05
CA PRO A 213 9.73 -10.63 -9.92
C PRO A 213 9.99 -11.97 -9.23
N LEU A 214 10.60 -11.98 -8.04
CA LEU A 214 10.82 -13.20 -7.27
C LEU A 214 9.47 -13.80 -6.84
N PRO A 215 9.35 -15.14 -6.78
CA PRO A 215 8.16 -15.80 -6.27
C PRO A 215 7.87 -15.33 -4.84
N ILE A 216 6.58 -15.12 -4.54
CA ILE A 216 6.13 -14.88 -3.17
C ILE A 216 6.24 -16.22 -2.44
N LYS A 217 7.36 -16.43 -1.74
CA LYS A 217 7.48 -17.52 -0.77
C LYS A 217 6.74 -17.08 0.50
N THR A 218 6.07 -17.99 1.19
CA THR A 218 5.51 -17.74 2.53
C THR A 218 6.62 -17.18 3.40
N PHE A 219 6.54 -15.90 3.77
CA PHE A 219 7.48 -15.25 4.66
C PHE A 219 7.29 -15.85 6.06
N ASN A 220 8.32 -16.54 6.56
CA ASN A 220 8.35 -17.05 7.93
C ASN A 220 9.36 -16.25 8.76
N ASP A 221 8.98 -16.03 10.02
CA ASP A 221 9.83 -15.70 11.17
C ASP A 221 10.49 -14.32 11.24
N GLN A 222 9.68 -13.30 11.51
CA GLN A 222 9.81 -12.33 12.61
C GLN A 222 8.81 -11.16 12.48
N HIS A 223 8.21 -11.01 11.29
CA HIS A 223 7.01 -10.21 11.05
C HIS A 223 5.86 -11.14 10.70
N GLN A 224 5.20 -11.70 11.74
CA GLN A 224 4.08 -12.63 11.60
C GLN A 224 2.98 -12.05 10.70
N ILE A 225 2.90 -12.49 9.44
CA ILE A 225 1.68 -12.35 8.61
C ILE A 225 1.24 -13.69 8.01
N PHE A 226 2.07 -14.74 8.01
CA PHE A 226 1.75 -15.99 7.31
C PHE A 226 2.08 -17.25 8.11
N GLU A 227 1.57 -17.38 9.33
CA GLU A 227 1.37 -18.70 9.93
C GLU A 227 -0.10 -19.12 9.79
N ARG A 228 -0.35 -20.06 8.86
CA ARG A 228 -1.58 -20.86 8.67
C ARG A 228 -2.91 -20.10 8.54
N GLY A 229 -3.39 -19.95 7.29
CA GLY A 229 -4.83 -19.75 7.00
C GLY A 229 -5.21 -18.57 6.11
N ASN A 230 -4.25 -17.70 5.76
CA ASN A 230 -4.54 -16.47 5.03
C ASN A 230 -4.54 -16.75 3.52
N GLN A 231 -5.69 -16.52 2.87
CA GLN A 231 -5.81 -16.61 1.42
C GLN A 231 -5.38 -15.28 0.80
N MET A 232 -4.64 -15.36 -0.31
CA MET A 232 -4.10 -14.21 -1.01
C MET A 232 -4.57 -14.22 -2.46
N TRP A 233 -5.18 -13.11 -2.89
CA TRP A 233 -5.85 -13.01 -4.18
C TRP A 233 -5.17 -11.96 -5.05
N TYR A 234 -4.45 -12.41 -6.08
CA TYR A 234 -3.84 -11.51 -7.06
C TYR A 234 -4.92 -10.73 -7.81
N ARG A 235 -4.84 -9.40 -7.77
CA ARG A 235 -5.77 -8.49 -8.43
C ARG A 235 -7.22 -8.94 -8.26
N SER A 236 -7.62 -9.10 -6.99
CA SER A 236 -9.01 -9.43 -6.66
C SER A 236 -9.96 -8.48 -7.40
N LYS A 237 -11.03 -9.05 -7.95
CA LYS A 237 -12.08 -8.28 -8.63
C LYS A 237 -13.04 -7.63 -7.65
N ASP A 238 -13.14 -8.16 -6.44
CA ASP A 238 -14.15 -7.75 -5.48
C ASP A 238 -13.54 -7.63 -4.07
N ILE A 239 -14.05 -6.66 -3.31
CA ILE A 239 -13.88 -6.55 -1.86
C ILE A 239 -15.29 -6.58 -1.27
N CYS A 240 -15.59 -7.63 -0.49
CA CYS A 240 -16.91 -7.89 0.05
C CYS A 240 -17.00 -7.50 1.53
N TYR A 241 -18.09 -6.84 1.90
CA TYR A 241 -18.40 -6.47 3.28
C TYR A 241 -19.68 -7.17 3.74
N THR A 242 -19.68 -7.64 4.98
CA THR A 242 -20.82 -8.37 5.56
C THR A 242 -21.17 -7.87 6.96
N ALA A 243 -22.47 -7.76 7.23
CA ALA A 243 -23.03 -7.58 8.57
C ALA A 243 -23.94 -8.76 8.89
N ASN A 244 -23.73 -9.38 10.06
CA ASN A 244 -24.54 -10.52 10.50
C ASN A 244 -24.65 -11.64 9.43
N GLN A 245 -23.51 -11.98 8.81
CA GLN A 245 -23.38 -12.98 7.74
C GLN A 245 -24.14 -12.67 6.43
N MET A 246 -24.69 -11.46 6.29
CA MET A 246 -25.32 -11.01 5.05
C MET A 246 -24.38 -10.06 4.30
N LEU A 247 -24.30 -10.21 2.98
CA LEU A 247 -23.58 -9.29 2.10
C LEU A 247 -24.30 -7.95 2.06
N THR A 248 -23.59 -6.89 2.39
CA THR A 248 -24.16 -5.55 2.55
C THR A 248 -23.58 -4.55 1.56
N SER A 249 -22.29 -4.68 1.24
CA SER A 249 -21.60 -3.86 0.27
C SER A 249 -20.54 -4.64 -0.50
N VAL A 250 -20.31 -4.26 -1.76
CA VAL A 250 -19.22 -4.77 -2.61
C VAL A 250 -18.50 -3.61 -3.28
N ILE A 251 -17.17 -3.65 -3.29
CA ILE A 251 -16.34 -2.78 -4.13
C ILE A 251 -15.77 -3.62 -5.27
N HIS A 252 -16.19 -3.35 -6.49
CA HIS A 252 -15.65 -3.93 -7.70
C HIS A 252 -14.38 -3.19 -8.12
N LEU A 253 -13.26 -3.91 -8.18
CA LEU A 253 -11.98 -3.44 -8.70
C LEU A 253 -11.89 -3.77 -10.19
N SER A 254 -12.02 -2.73 -11.03
CA SER A 254 -11.87 -2.89 -12.47
C SER A 254 -10.39 -2.79 -12.85
N TYR A 255 -9.92 -3.74 -13.65
CA TYR A 255 -8.59 -3.67 -14.27
C TYR A 255 -8.79 -3.57 -15.78
N SER A 256 -8.55 -2.39 -16.34
CA SER A 256 -8.58 -2.20 -17.79
C SER A 256 -7.49 -3.05 -18.47
N SER A 257 -7.82 -3.57 -19.66
CA SER A 257 -6.97 -4.44 -20.50
C SER A 257 -5.79 -3.71 -21.11
#